data_AF-A0A024H8X4-F1
#
_entry.id   AF-A0A024H8X4-F1
#
_cell.length_a   1.000
_cell.length_b   1.000
_cell.length_c   1.000
_cell.angle_alpha   90.00
_cell.angle_beta   90.00
_cell.angle_gamma   90.00
#
_symmetry.space_group_name_H-M   'P 1'
#
loop_
_entity.id
_entity.type
_entity.pdbx_description
1 polymer ?
#
loop_
_entity_poly.entity_id
_entity_poly.type
_entity_poly.pdbx_seq_one_letter_code
_entity_poly.pdbx_strand_id
1 'polypeptide(L)'
;MYDSSLENENFLRGVQEADANGQVTFTSIFPGAYMGRWPHIHFEVFESMSNATAAGQVLAVSQIALTQAACEDVYATAGYESSARNFPRTTLQSDNVFGDDGGIYQLAAMSGSAAAGYTAGLNVTI
;
A
#
# COMPACT_ATOMS: atom_id res chain seq x y z
N MET A 1 -7.35 1.25 -17.18
CA MET A 1 -7.10 0.09 -18.07
C MET A 1 -5.61 -0.13 -18.11
N TYR A 2 -5.14 -1.32 -17.73
CA TYR A 2 -3.73 -1.66 -17.73
C TYR A 2 -3.19 -1.68 -19.16
N ASP A 3 -1.91 -1.35 -19.33
CA ASP A 3 -1.21 -1.48 -20.60
C ASP A 3 -1.11 -2.98 -20.92
N SER A 4 -1.52 -3.38 -22.13
CA SER A 4 -1.49 -4.78 -22.55
C SER A 4 -0.08 -5.38 -22.56
N SER A 5 0.96 -4.52 -22.60
CA SER A 5 2.36 -4.94 -22.45
C SER A 5 2.74 -5.37 -21.04
N LEU A 6 1.90 -5.09 -20.02
CA LEU A 6 2.15 -5.40 -18.61
C LEU A 6 1.29 -6.56 -18.08
N GLU A 7 0.49 -7.21 -18.92
CA GLU A 7 -0.43 -8.27 -18.50
C GLU A 7 0.27 -9.48 -17.88
N ASN A 8 1.51 -9.75 -18.30
CA ASN A 8 2.30 -10.89 -17.81
C ASN A 8 3.31 -10.50 -16.72
N GLU A 9 3.29 -9.25 -16.27
CA GLU A 9 4.22 -8.74 -15.29
C GLU A 9 3.64 -8.82 -13.87
N ASN A 10 4.48 -9.21 -12.91
CA ASN A 10 4.09 -9.36 -11.51
C ASN A 10 4.89 -8.48 -10.54
N PHE A 11 5.57 -7.44 -11.06
CA PHE A 11 6.25 -6.48 -10.20
C PHE A 11 5.30 -5.90 -9.15
N LEU A 12 5.84 -5.61 -7.96
CA LEU A 12 5.11 -5.05 -6.83
C LEU A 12 3.97 -5.93 -6.30
N ARG A 13 4.01 -7.24 -6.59
CA ARG A 13 3.10 -8.25 -6.06
C ARG A 13 3.89 -9.34 -5.35
N GLY A 14 3.34 -9.87 -4.26
CA GLY A 14 3.97 -10.94 -3.51
C GLY A 14 2.99 -11.61 -2.55
N VAL A 15 3.37 -12.81 -2.11
CA VAL A 15 2.66 -13.56 -1.07
C VAL A 15 3.69 -14.06 -0.07
N GLN A 16 3.35 -14.00 1.22
CA GLN A 16 4.18 -14.48 2.32
C GLN A 16 3.28 -15.21 3.31
N GLU A 17 3.82 -16.25 3.93
CA GLU A 17 3.18 -16.89 5.08
C GLU A 17 3.53 -16.10 6.34
N ALA A 18 2.54 -15.88 7.21
CA ALA A 18 2.78 -15.21 8.47
C ALA A 18 3.64 -16.09 9.39
N ASP A 19 4.55 -15.48 10.15
CA ASP A 19 5.36 -16.20 11.11
C ASP A 19 4.55 -16.64 12.36
N ALA A 20 5.22 -17.24 13.34
CA ALA A 20 4.59 -17.69 14.58
C ALA A 20 3.94 -16.57 15.42
N ASN A 21 4.26 -15.30 15.14
CA ASN A 21 3.68 -14.12 15.78
C ASN A 21 2.58 -13.47 14.92
N GLY A 22 2.25 -14.03 13.76
CA GLY A 22 1.32 -13.45 12.81
C GLY A 22 1.91 -12.31 11.97
N GLN A 23 3.24 -12.17 11.93
CA GLN A 23 3.90 -11.09 11.19
C GLN A 23 4.26 -11.51 9.76
N VAL A 24 4.01 -10.59 8.82
CA VAL A 24 4.51 -10.65 7.44
C VAL A 24 5.34 -9.40 7.15
N THR A 25 6.42 -9.56 6.39
CA THR A 25 7.27 -8.45 5.95
C THR A 25 7.49 -8.52 4.44
N PHE A 26 7.31 -7.38 3.77
CA PHE A 26 7.62 -7.20 2.37
C PHE A 26 8.63 -6.07 2.21
N THR A 27 9.57 -6.24 1.29
CA THR A 27 10.43 -5.15 0.81
C THR A 27 9.96 -4.76 -0.58
N SER A 28 9.65 -3.47 -0.76
CA SER A 28 9.16 -2.91 -2.01
C SER A 28 9.66 -1.48 -2.18
N ILE A 29 9.34 -0.86 -3.31
CA ILE A 29 9.49 0.58 -3.51
C ILE A 29 8.28 1.32 -2.91
N PHE A 30 8.46 2.60 -2.63
CA PHE A 30 7.35 3.45 -2.18
C PHE A 30 6.33 3.64 -3.31
N PRO A 31 5.01 3.46 -3.08
CA PRO A 31 4.02 3.54 -4.13
C PRO A 31 3.85 4.98 -4.64
N GLY A 32 3.66 5.11 -5.95
CA GLY A 32 3.37 6.40 -6.58
C GLY A 32 1.94 6.88 -6.29
N ALA A 33 1.72 8.18 -6.50
CA ALA A 33 0.39 8.79 -6.42
C ALA A 33 -0.24 8.90 -7.83
N TYR A 34 -1.46 8.40 -7.95
CA TYR A 34 -2.29 8.57 -9.15
C TYR A 34 -3.54 9.37 -8.82
N MET A 35 -4.16 9.99 -9.84
CA MET A 35 -5.29 10.89 -9.63
C MET A 35 -6.49 10.17 -9.02
N GLY A 36 -7.13 10.82 -8.05
CA GLY A 36 -8.39 10.38 -7.46
C GLY A 36 -8.23 9.43 -6.28
N ARG A 37 -7.01 9.07 -5.88
CA ARG A 37 -6.75 8.18 -4.75
C ARG A 37 -5.58 8.66 -3.90
N TRP A 38 -5.68 8.50 -2.57
CA TRP A 38 -4.56 8.67 -1.63
C TRP A 38 -3.53 7.55 -1.81
N PRO A 39 -2.21 7.76 -1.65
CA PRO A 39 -1.20 6.70 -1.79
C PRO A 39 -1.45 5.50 -0.87
N HIS A 40 -1.44 4.29 -1.44
CA HIS A 40 -1.79 3.05 -0.73
C HIS A 40 -1.05 1.82 -1.22
N ILE A 41 -1.06 0.78 -0.38
CA ILE A 41 -0.63 -0.59 -0.69
C ILE A 41 -1.83 -1.51 -0.45
N HIS A 42 -2.18 -2.35 -1.43
CA HIS A 42 -3.24 -3.34 -1.29
C HIS A 42 -2.76 -4.56 -0.52
N PHE A 43 -3.67 -5.18 0.23
CA PHE A 43 -3.43 -6.52 0.78
C PHE A 43 -4.72 -7.33 0.84
N GLU A 44 -4.53 -8.64 0.81
CA GLU A 44 -5.54 -9.66 1.03
C GLU A 44 -4.99 -10.68 2.03
N VAL A 45 -5.83 -11.14 2.95
CA VAL A 45 -5.46 -12.13 3.96
C VAL A 45 -6.24 -13.42 3.70
N PHE A 46 -5.50 -14.52 3.63
CA PHE A 46 -6.03 -15.87 3.44
C PHE A 46 -5.67 -16.72 4.65
N GLU A 47 -6.50 -17.72 4.94
CA GLU A 47 -6.26 -18.67 6.05
C GLU A 47 -4.96 -19.48 5.87
N SER A 48 -4.54 -19.73 4.63
CA SER A 48 -3.34 -20.51 4.32
C SER A 48 -2.76 -20.15 2.96
N MET A 49 -1.50 -20.52 2.73
CA MET A 49 -0.83 -20.37 1.43
C MET A 49 -1.55 -21.15 0.31
N SER A 50 -2.12 -22.31 0.64
CA SER A 50 -2.92 -23.08 -0.32
C SER A 50 -4.17 -22.31 -0.76
N ASN A 51 -4.86 -21.64 0.18
CA ASN A 51 -6.01 -20.81 -0.15
C ASN A 51 -5.59 -19.59 -0.99
N ALA A 52 -4.48 -18.94 -0.65
CA ALA A 52 -3.99 -17.78 -1.42
C ALA A 52 -3.66 -18.13 -2.88
N THR A 53 -2.98 -19.25 -3.12
CA THR A 53 -2.56 -19.66 -4.47
C THR A 53 -3.69 -20.26 -5.32
N ALA A 54 -4.75 -20.75 -4.70
CA ALA A 54 -5.93 -21.30 -5.38
C ALA A 54 -7.04 -20.26 -5.62
N ALA A 55 -6.81 -18.99 -5.30
CA ALA A 55 -7.86 -17.97 -5.24
C ALA A 55 -9.05 -18.40 -4.35
N GLY A 56 -8.72 -19.00 -3.20
CA GLY A 56 -9.66 -19.49 -2.20
C GLY A 56 -10.33 -18.36 -1.40
N GLN A 57 -10.99 -18.72 -0.30
CA GLN A 57 -11.72 -17.76 0.52
C GLN A 57 -10.78 -16.69 1.09
N VAL A 58 -11.11 -15.43 0.83
CA VAL A 58 -10.44 -14.28 1.42
C VAL A 58 -11.05 -14.00 2.80
N LEU A 59 -10.21 -13.86 3.82
CA LEU A 59 -10.63 -13.49 5.18
C LEU A 59 -10.77 -11.98 5.33
N ALA A 60 -9.85 -11.22 4.74
CA ALA A 60 -9.90 -9.75 4.73
C ALA A 60 -9.31 -9.18 3.44
N VAL A 61 -9.92 -8.10 2.93
CA VAL A 61 -9.42 -7.29 1.83
C VAL A 61 -9.38 -5.85 2.32
N SER A 62 -8.22 -5.20 2.24
CA SER A 62 -8.11 -3.79 2.62
C SER A 62 -6.88 -3.14 1.97
N GLN A 63 -6.53 -1.96 2.46
CA GLN A 63 -5.44 -1.13 1.95
C GLN A 63 -4.70 -0.50 3.13
N ILE A 64 -3.39 -0.31 2.98
CA ILE A 64 -2.53 0.44 3.89
C ILE A 64 -2.40 1.86 3.34
N ALA A 65 -2.87 2.86 4.07
CA ALA A 65 -2.66 4.28 3.73
C ALA A 65 -1.29 4.75 4.26
N LEU A 66 -0.58 5.55 3.46
CA LEU A 66 0.71 6.11 3.84
C LEU A 66 0.55 7.50 4.48
N THR A 67 1.44 7.84 5.41
CA THR A 67 1.39 9.15 6.08
C THR A 67 1.71 10.28 5.11
N GLN A 68 1.05 11.43 5.28
CA GLN A 68 1.30 12.62 4.45
C GLN A 68 2.78 13.01 4.45
N ALA A 69 3.43 13.02 5.62
CA ALA A 69 4.83 13.41 5.75
C ALA A 69 5.76 12.49 4.93
N ALA A 70 5.53 11.18 4.94
CA ALA A 70 6.33 10.24 4.15
C ALA A 70 6.09 10.42 2.64
N CYS A 71 4.84 10.67 2.23
CA CYS A 71 4.51 10.98 0.84
C CYS A 71 5.21 12.26 0.35
N GLU A 72 5.15 13.33 1.15
CA GLU A 72 5.79 14.61 0.81
C GLU A 72 7.31 14.48 0.68
N ASP A 73 7.95 13.77 1.60
CA ASP A 73 9.39 13.52 1.60
C ASP A 73 9.82 12.70 0.36
N VAL A 74 9.14 11.58 0.08
CA VAL A 74 9.48 10.73 -1.07
C VAL A 74 9.17 11.41 -2.40
N TYR A 75 8.05 12.12 -2.52
CA TYR A 75 7.66 12.74 -3.78
C TYR A 75 8.49 13.99 -4.12
N ALA A 76 9.33 14.47 -3.21
CA ALA A 76 10.36 15.47 -3.50
C ALA A 76 11.60 14.89 -4.19
N THR A 77 11.72 13.56 -4.31
CA THR A 77 12.87 12.88 -4.92
C THR A 77 12.69 12.59 -6.43
N ALA A 78 13.79 12.35 -7.13
CA ALA A 78 13.79 12.04 -8.56
C ALA A 78 13.08 10.71 -8.84
N GLY A 79 12.31 10.65 -9.94
CA GLY A 79 11.52 9.49 -10.35
C GLY A 79 10.07 9.49 -9.83
N TYR A 80 9.72 10.42 -8.94
CA TYR A 80 8.36 10.59 -8.41
C TYR A 80 7.66 11.84 -8.94
N GLU A 81 8.12 12.45 -10.04
CA GLU A 81 7.60 13.74 -10.54
C GLU A 81 6.11 13.67 -10.89
N SER A 82 5.63 12.54 -11.38
CA SER A 82 4.19 12.30 -11.62
C SER A 82 3.40 12.27 -10.31
N SER A 83 3.96 11.63 -9.28
CA SER A 83 3.37 11.54 -7.95
C SER A 83 3.31 12.90 -7.27
N ALA A 84 4.39 13.68 -7.35
CA ALA A 84 4.44 15.05 -6.84
C ALA A 84 3.34 15.95 -7.42
N ARG A 85 3.01 15.76 -8.72
CA ARG A 85 1.90 16.47 -9.36
C ARG A 85 0.54 15.96 -8.90
N ASN A 86 0.38 14.66 -8.70
CA ASN A 86 -0.93 14.03 -8.46
C ASN A 86 -1.35 14.05 -6.99
N PHE A 87 -0.41 13.83 -6.08
CA PHE A 87 -0.66 13.69 -4.64
C PHE A 87 -1.50 14.84 -4.05
N PRO A 88 -1.25 16.13 -4.36
CA PRO A 88 -2.03 17.22 -3.77
C PRO A 88 -3.50 17.29 -4.24
N ARG A 89 -3.92 16.47 -5.22
CA ARG A 89 -5.26 16.52 -5.83
C ARG A 89 -6.30 15.69 -5.08
N THR A 90 -5.88 14.86 -4.14
CA THR A 90 -6.79 14.02 -3.34
C THR A 90 -6.23 13.97 -1.92
N THR A 91 -6.96 14.55 -0.96
CA THR A 91 -6.63 14.42 0.45
C THR A 91 -7.11 13.07 0.98
N LEU A 92 -6.54 12.61 2.10
CA LEU A 92 -6.98 11.38 2.76
C LEU A 92 -8.48 11.42 3.09
N GLN A 93 -8.99 12.58 3.52
CA GLN A 93 -10.42 12.77 3.83
C GLN A 93 -11.34 12.79 2.59
N SER A 94 -10.79 13.09 1.41
CA SER A 94 -11.54 13.12 0.15
C SER A 94 -11.40 11.84 -0.68
N ASP A 95 -10.53 10.92 -0.26
CA ASP A 95 -10.38 9.61 -0.91
C ASP A 95 -11.63 8.76 -0.69
N ASN A 96 -12.09 8.06 -1.72
CA ASN A 96 -13.34 7.29 -1.68
C ASN A 96 -13.24 5.95 -0.93
N VAL A 97 -12.06 5.59 -0.42
CA VAL A 97 -11.82 4.39 0.40
C VAL A 97 -11.49 4.77 1.84
N PHE A 98 -10.68 5.81 2.05
CA PHE A 98 -10.26 6.23 3.40
C PHE A 98 -11.09 7.39 3.98
N GLY A 99 -11.89 8.08 3.17
CA GLY A 99 -12.53 9.33 3.56
C GLY A 99 -13.57 9.21 4.67
N ASP A 100 -14.24 8.05 4.79
CA ASP A 100 -15.36 7.86 5.72
C ASP A 100 -14.94 7.98 7.20
N ASP A 101 -13.72 7.55 7.53
CA ASP A 101 -13.17 7.60 8.89
C ASP A 101 -11.79 8.27 8.96
N GLY A 102 -11.29 8.81 7.84
CA GLY A 102 -9.94 9.35 7.73
C GLY A 102 -8.84 8.29 7.74
N GLY A 103 -9.17 7.02 7.43
CA GLY A 103 -8.24 5.91 7.35
C GLY A 103 -7.74 5.42 8.70
N ILE A 104 -8.51 5.61 9.79
CA ILE A 104 -8.01 5.34 11.16
C ILE A 104 -7.58 3.88 11.38
N TYR A 105 -8.14 2.94 10.61
CA TYR A 105 -7.79 1.51 10.67
C TYR A 105 -6.79 1.09 9.58
N GLN A 106 -6.40 2.01 8.69
CA GLN A 106 -5.58 1.74 7.51
C GLN A 106 -4.29 2.56 7.49
N LEU A 107 -4.21 3.65 8.24
CA LEU A 107 -3.06 4.53 8.27
C LEU A 107 -1.88 3.85 8.98
N ALA A 108 -0.80 3.63 8.24
CA ALA A 108 0.38 2.97 8.77
C ALA A 108 1.10 3.80 9.83
N ALA A 109 1.63 3.12 10.85
CA ALA A 109 2.72 3.65 11.66
C ALA A 109 4.00 3.61 10.82
N MET A 110 4.58 4.77 10.54
CA MET A 110 5.74 4.90 9.65
C MET A 110 6.96 5.47 10.36
N SER A 111 8.13 4.96 9.99
CA SER A 111 9.43 5.50 10.42
C SER A 111 10.46 5.37 9.29
N GLY A 112 11.50 6.20 9.32
CA GLY A 112 12.52 6.25 8.26
C GLY A 112 12.57 7.60 7.55
N SER A 113 13.13 7.59 6.34
CA SER A 113 13.25 8.79 5.48
C SER A 113 13.42 8.36 4.02
N ALA A 114 13.21 9.28 3.07
CA ALA A 114 13.41 8.99 1.65
C ALA A 114 14.85 8.55 1.33
N ALA A 115 15.85 9.02 2.07
CA ALA A 115 17.25 8.64 1.88
C ALA A 115 17.60 7.25 2.44
N ALA A 116 16.95 6.83 3.54
CA ALA A 116 17.23 5.55 4.21
C ALA A 116 16.23 4.44 3.89
N GLY A 117 15.10 4.78 3.27
CA GLY A 117 13.93 3.93 3.17
C GLY A 117 12.96 4.13 4.35
N TYR A 118 11.72 3.69 4.15
CA TYR A 118 10.66 3.72 5.15
C TYR A 118 10.28 2.31 5.58
N THR A 119 9.93 2.16 6.86
CA THR A 119 9.16 1.04 7.39
C THR A 119 7.74 1.50 7.63
N ALA A 120 6.75 0.74 7.14
CA ALA A 120 5.33 0.95 7.38
C ALA A 120 4.77 -0.29 8.10
N GLY A 121 4.15 -0.08 9.27
CA GLY A 121 3.49 -1.13 10.04
C GLY A 121 1.99 -0.86 10.18
N LEU A 122 1.18 -1.90 10.00
CA LEU A 122 -0.25 -1.88 10.25
C LEU A 122 -0.65 -3.17 10.96
N ASN A 123 -1.33 -3.07 12.10
CA ASN A 123 -1.93 -4.23 12.75
C ASN A 123 -3.29 -4.49 12.11
N VAL A 124 -3.50 -5.71 11.62
CA VAL A 124 -4.75 -6.12 10.98
C VAL A 124 -5.45 -7.12 11.88
N THR A 125 -6.68 -6.83 12.27
CA THR A 125 -7.55 -7.75 13.00
C THR A 125 -8.42 -8.51 11.99
N ILE A 126 -8.40 -9.84 12.07
CA ILE A 126 -9.14 -10.75 11.19
C ILE A 126 -10.22 -11.47 12.01
#